data_AF-A0A7K3CSP6-F1
#
_entry.id   AF-A0A7K3CSP6-F1
#
_cell.length_a   1.000
_cell.length_b   1.000
_cell.length_c   1.000
_cell.angle_alpha   90.00
_cell.angle_beta   90.00
_cell.angle_gamma   90.00
#
_symmetry.space_group_name_H-M   'P 1'
#
loop_
_entity.id
_entity.type
_entity.pdbx_description
1 polymer ?
#
loop_
_entity_poly.entity_id
_entity_poly.type
_entity_poly.pdbx_seq_one_letter_code
_entity_poly.pdbx_strand_id
1 'polypeptide(L)'
;HTRYERTYDGLPVLGGDLVVDTAKSGKTEGVTKAVKTQLKGVDTSADIKASAAEKQALGAARAEGSKKTDADRAPRKVVWMAKGAPTLAYETVVGGLQHDGTPNELHVITDAATGKKLFQWQGIENGTGNTQYSGQVTLGTAQSGSNYTLTDTGRGNHKTYNLNRGTSGTGTLFTGPDDVWGNGQASNLETAGADAHYGAALTWDYYKNVHGRSGIRGDGVGAYSRVHYGNNYVNAFWSDACFCMTYGDGSGNAKPLTSIDVAAHEMTHGVTAATGNMTYSGESGGLNEATSDIF
;
A
#
# COMPACT_ATOMS: atom_id res chain seq x y z
N HIS A 1 -11.08 5.59 -18.39
CA HIS A 1 -11.45 6.35 -17.19
C HIS A 1 -10.22 7.02 -16.64
N THR A 2 -10.27 8.33 -16.40
CA THR A 2 -9.18 9.10 -15.79
C THR A 2 -9.69 9.71 -14.49
N ARG A 3 -9.01 9.43 -13.39
CA ARG A 3 -9.28 10.06 -12.08
C ARG A 3 -8.53 11.37 -12.00
N TYR A 4 -9.21 12.42 -11.55
CA TYR A 4 -8.60 13.74 -11.36
C TYR A 4 -8.56 14.11 -9.89
N GLU A 5 -7.39 14.56 -9.44
CA GLU A 5 -7.28 15.29 -8.19
C GLU A 5 -7.78 16.72 -8.40
N ARG A 6 -8.56 17.22 -7.44
CA ARG A 6 -9.13 18.57 -7.50
C ARG A 6 -8.39 19.48 -6.54
N THR A 7 -8.18 20.71 -6.99
CA THR A 7 -7.68 21.80 -6.16
C THR A 7 -8.69 22.96 -6.11
N TYR A 8 -8.63 23.75 -5.04
CA TYR A 8 -9.36 25.00 -4.87
C TYR A 8 -8.39 26.04 -4.32
N ASP A 9 -8.13 27.11 -5.07
CA ASP A 9 -7.12 28.13 -4.72
C ASP A 9 -5.75 27.50 -4.35
N GLY A 10 -5.36 26.45 -5.08
CA GLY A 10 -4.12 25.70 -4.84
C GLY A 10 -4.18 24.68 -3.69
N LEU A 11 -5.28 24.64 -2.93
CA LEU A 11 -5.48 23.67 -1.85
C LEU A 11 -6.01 22.34 -2.38
N PRO A 12 -5.49 21.18 -1.92
CA PRO A 12 -6.07 19.88 -2.25
C PRO A 12 -7.51 19.76 -1.75
N VAL A 13 -8.38 19.13 -2.55
CA VAL A 13 -9.78 18.85 -2.18
C VAL A 13 -9.91 17.37 -1.82
N LEU A 14 -10.32 17.08 -0.58
CA LEU A 14 -10.53 15.72 -0.08
C LEU A 14 -12.01 15.33 -0.13
N GLY A 15 -12.32 14.16 -0.73
CA GLY A 15 -13.70 13.66 -0.86
C GLY A 15 -14.53 14.28 -1.99
N GLY A 16 -13.89 15.07 -2.85
CA GLY A 16 -14.53 15.74 -4.00
C GLY A 16 -14.29 15.05 -5.34
N ASP A 17 -13.82 13.80 -5.35
CA ASP A 17 -13.29 13.11 -6.53
C ASP A 17 -14.25 13.09 -7.73
N LEU A 18 -13.67 13.11 -8.92
CA LEU A 18 -14.39 12.85 -10.16
C LEU A 18 -13.61 11.94 -11.08
N VAL A 19 -14.35 11.10 -11.80
CA VAL A 19 -13.85 10.23 -12.85
C VAL A 19 -14.42 10.72 -14.17
N VAL A 20 -13.55 10.93 -15.15
CA VAL A 20 -13.95 11.28 -16.52
C VAL A 20 -13.84 10.03 -17.38
N ASP A 21 -14.92 9.74 -18.08
CA ASP A 21 -15.02 8.69 -19.07
C ASP A 21 -14.68 9.32 -20.42
N THR A 22 -13.72 8.74 -21.13
CA THR A 22 -13.17 9.32 -22.35
C THR A 22 -13.17 8.26 -23.43
N ALA A 23 -13.76 8.59 -24.58
CA ALA A 23 -13.74 7.77 -25.77
C ALA A 23 -12.30 7.54 -26.24
N LYS A 24 -12.07 6.50 -27.05
CA LYS A 24 -10.79 6.29 -27.75
C LYS A 24 -10.36 7.50 -28.62
N SER A 25 -11.31 8.36 -29.00
CA SER A 25 -11.06 9.61 -29.75
C SER A 25 -10.64 10.79 -28.86
N GLY A 26 -10.56 10.64 -27.54
CA GLY A 26 -10.27 11.72 -26.59
C GLY A 26 -11.49 12.57 -26.19
N LYS A 27 -12.68 12.29 -26.73
CA LYS A 27 -13.91 12.98 -26.36
C LYS A 27 -14.41 12.52 -24.98
N THR A 28 -14.81 13.45 -24.12
CA THR A 28 -15.50 13.14 -22.86
C THR A 28 -16.88 12.53 -23.12
N GLU A 29 -17.11 11.33 -22.61
CA GLU A 29 -18.38 10.61 -22.69
C GLU A 29 -19.21 10.76 -21.42
N GLY A 30 -18.56 10.91 -20.26
CA GLY A 30 -19.23 11.00 -18.96
C GLY A 30 -18.33 11.60 -17.89
N VAL A 31 -18.97 12.19 -16.87
CA VAL A 31 -18.28 12.65 -15.66
C VAL A 31 -19.04 12.13 -14.45
N THR A 32 -18.44 11.19 -13.74
CA THR A 32 -18.97 10.66 -12.48
C THR A 32 -18.33 11.45 -11.33
N LYS A 33 -19.14 11.99 -10.43
CA LYS A 33 -18.68 12.80 -9.27
C LYS A 33 -19.02 12.08 -7.97
N ALA A 34 -18.08 12.08 -7.03
CA ALA A 34 -18.29 11.55 -5.68
C ALA A 34 -19.36 12.34 -4.90
N VAL A 35 -19.47 13.64 -5.18
CA VAL A 35 -20.42 14.54 -4.51
C VAL A 35 -21.10 15.47 -5.52
N LYS A 36 -22.39 15.75 -5.30
CA LYS A 36 -23.19 16.66 -6.13
C LYS A 36 -23.01 18.14 -5.75
N THR A 37 -22.47 18.41 -4.57
CA THR A 37 -22.24 19.77 -4.05
C THR A 37 -21.27 20.53 -4.96
N GLN A 38 -21.50 21.83 -5.15
CA GLN A 38 -20.59 22.68 -5.92
C GLN A 38 -19.43 23.15 -5.05
N LEU A 39 -18.21 23.07 -5.58
CA LEU A 39 -17.01 23.60 -4.93
C LEU A 39 -16.90 25.10 -5.24
N LYS A 40 -17.47 25.94 -4.39
CA LYS A 40 -17.48 27.41 -4.56
C LYS A 40 -17.61 28.10 -3.21
N GLY A 41 -16.98 29.26 -3.07
CA GLY A 41 -17.19 30.16 -1.93
C GLY A 41 -16.59 29.64 -0.63
N VAL A 42 -15.51 28.85 -0.71
CA VAL A 42 -14.80 28.38 0.46
C VAL A 42 -13.84 29.48 0.92
N ASP A 43 -14.00 29.94 2.15
CA ASP A 43 -13.02 30.81 2.81
C ASP A 43 -11.74 30.01 3.10
N THR A 44 -10.58 30.51 2.67
CA THR A 44 -9.28 29.85 2.84
C THR A 44 -8.44 30.43 4.00
N SER A 45 -9.01 31.37 4.74
CA SER A 45 -8.48 31.86 6.01
C SER A 45 -8.80 30.87 7.14
N ALA A 46 -7.80 30.60 7.99
CA ALA A 46 -7.94 29.68 9.10
C ALA A 46 -7.95 30.48 10.41
N ASP A 47 -8.96 30.27 11.24
CA ASP A 47 -9.09 30.93 12.54
C ASP A 47 -8.33 30.18 13.64
N ILE A 48 -8.14 28.87 13.48
CA ILE A 48 -7.32 28.08 14.38
C ILE A 48 -5.87 27.96 13.90
N LYS A 49 -4.93 27.86 14.84
CA LYS A 49 -3.53 27.57 14.54
C LYS A 49 -3.35 26.12 14.12
N ALA A 50 -2.44 25.85 13.19
CA ALA A 50 -2.04 24.50 12.80
C ALA A 50 -1.66 23.62 14.00
N SER A 51 -0.94 24.17 14.99
CA SER A 51 -0.55 23.46 16.22
C SER A 51 -1.74 22.94 17.04
N ALA A 52 -2.93 23.56 16.93
CA ALA A 52 -4.14 23.07 17.57
C ALA A 52 -4.69 21.82 16.85
N ALA A 53 -4.66 21.81 15.52
CA ALA A 53 -5.00 20.64 14.71
C ALA A 53 -4.03 19.48 14.97
N GLU A 54 -2.72 19.77 15.08
CA GLU A 54 -1.71 18.77 15.40
C GLU A 54 -1.95 18.12 16.76
N LYS A 55 -2.21 18.93 17.80
CA LYS A 55 -2.53 18.43 19.14
C LYS A 55 -3.78 17.54 19.13
N GLN A 56 -4.80 17.90 18.36
CA GLN A 56 -6.00 17.07 18.22
C GLN A 56 -5.68 15.73 17.53
N ALA A 57 -4.89 15.75 16.47
CA ALA A 57 -4.50 14.55 15.73
C ALA A 57 -3.66 13.59 16.58
N LEU A 58 -2.71 14.11 17.36
CA LEU A 58 -1.94 13.33 18.33
C LEU A 58 -2.82 12.72 19.41
N GLY A 59 -3.83 13.46 19.89
CA GLY A 59 -4.81 12.95 20.83
C GLY A 59 -5.63 11.79 20.25
N ALA A 60 -6.07 11.90 19.00
CA ALA A 60 -6.76 10.83 18.30
C ALA A 60 -5.84 9.60 18.09
N ALA A 61 -4.61 9.82 17.64
CA ALA A 61 -3.65 8.74 17.44
C ALA A 61 -3.29 8.00 18.73
N ARG A 62 -3.20 8.70 19.87
CA ARG A 62 -3.01 8.06 21.19
C ARG A 62 -4.21 7.20 21.60
N ALA A 63 -5.43 7.62 21.26
CA ALA A 63 -6.62 6.80 21.51
C ALA A 63 -6.61 5.51 20.67
N GLU A 64 -6.01 5.54 19.48
CA GLU A 64 -5.71 4.35 18.64
C GLU A 64 -4.39 3.66 19.02
N GLY A 65 -3.74 4.12 20.09
CA GLY A 65 -2.61 3.45 20.68
C GLY A 65 -1.21 3.85 20.21
N SER A 66 -1.10 4.90 19.39
CA SER A 66 0.18 5.50 19.01
C SER A 66 0.90 6.09 20.23
N LYS A 67 2.21 5.87 20.28
CA LYS A 67 3.12 6.45 21.29
C LYS A 67 3.82 7.72 20.79
N LYS A 68 3.48 8.21 19.59
CA LYS A 68 4.11 9.40 19.01
C LYS A 68 3.79 10.67 19.81
N THR A 69 4.77 11.57 19.84
CA THR A 69 4.65 12.91 20.44
C THR A 69 4.42 14.00 19.42
N ASP A 70 4.76 13.76 18.15
CA ASP A 70 4.74 14.74 17.06
C ASP A 70 4.15 14.11 15.78
N ALA A 71 3.58 14.92 14.89
CA ALA A 71 2.99 14.43 13.64
C ALA A 71 4.08 14.06 12.62
N ASP A 72 3.88 12.95 11.88
CA ASP A 72 4.77 12.55 10.78
C ASP A 72 4.62 13.49 9.57
N ARG A 73 3.43 14.07 9.38
CA ARG A 73 3.23 15.19 8.46
C ARG A 73 2.52 16.32 9.18
N ALA A 74 3.17 17.48 9.21
CA ALA A 74 2.64 18.70 9.80
C ALA A 74 1.28 19.07 9.16
N PRO A 75 0.37 19.71 9.92
CA PRO A 75 -0.95 20.06 9.43
C PRO A 75 -0.89 20.90 8.15
N ARG A 76 -1.48 20.41 7.06
CA ARG A 76 -1.61 21.16 5.79
C ARG A 76 -3.06 21.59 5.57
N LYS A 77 -3.26 22.75 4.94
CA LYS A 77 -4.60 23.21 4.55
C LYS A 77 -5.15 22.38 3.40
N VAL A 78 -6.41 21.97 3.52
CA VAL A 78 -7.18 21.22 2.52
C VAL A 78 -8.62 21.75 2.49
N VAL A 79 -9.34 21.48 1.40
CA VAL A 79 -10.79 21.64 1.37
C VAL A 79 -11.45 20.29 1.58
N TRP A 80 -12.15 20.12 2.70
CA TRP A 80 -12.93 18.93 2.99
C TRP A 80 -14.28 19.00 2.26
N MET A 81 -14.58 17.98 1.46
CA MET A 81 -15.80 17.92 0.64
C MET A 81 -16.52 16.57 0.72
N ALA A 82 -16.05 15.62 1.54
CA ALA A 82 -16.69 14.29 1.60
C ALA A 82 -18.06 14.31 2.29
N LYS A 83 -18.34 15.29 3.17
CA LYS A 83 -19.62 15.43 3.87
C LYS A 83 -19.97 16.89 4.13
N GLY A 84 -21.20 17.28 3.78
CA GLY A 84 -21.72 18.62 4.02
C GLY A 84 -21.25 19.65 2.99
N ALA A 85 -21.25 20.92 3.41
CA ALA A 85 -20.73 22.02 2.60
C ALA A 85 -19.19 21.95 2.56
N PRO A 86 -18.54 22.31 1.42
CA PRO A 86 -17.09 22.34 1.34
C PRO A 86 -16.53 23.28 2.41
N THR A 87 -15.57 22.81 3.19
CA THR A 87 -15.07 23.52 4.37
C THR A 87 -13.55 23.49 4.38
N LEU A 88 -12.91 24.61 4.74
CA LEU A 88 -11.48 24.64 4.96
C LEU A 88 -11.13 23.81 6.19
N ALA A 89 -10.15 22.93 6.05
CA ALA A 89 -9.69 22.08 7.12
C ALA A 89 -8.16 21.97 7.12
N TYR A 90 -7.62 21.50 8.24
CA TYR A 90 -6.28 20.96 8.35
C TYR A 90 -6.34 19.44 8.23
N GLU A 91 -5.54 18.87 7.34
CA GLU A 91 -5.20 17.46 7.38
C GLU A 91 -3.89 17.30 8.13
N THR A 92 -3.91 16.52 9.21
CA THR A 92 -2.71 16.11 9.94
C THR A 92 -2.55 14.61 9.85
N VAL A 93 -1.33 14.14 9.63
CA VAL A 93 -1.01 12.71 9.58
C VAL A 93 -0.14 12.33 10.76
N VAL A 94 -0.63 11.40 11.58
CA VAL A 94 0.11 10.84 12.70
C VAL A 94 0.27 9.34 12.47
N GLY A 95 1.50 8.90 12.26
CA GLY A 95 1.85 7.50 12.17
C GLY A 95 2.33 6.91 13.50
N GLY A 96 3.11 5.83 13.41
CA GLY A 96 3.54 5.04 14.56
C GLY A 96 3.09 3.58 14.50
N LEU A 97 3.07 2.94 15.67
CA LEU A 97 2.58 1.58 15.87
C LEU A 97 1.35 1.65 16.79
N GLN A 98 0.33 0.85 16.49
CA GLN A 98 -0.83 0.59 17.33
C GLN A 98 -0.42 -0.30 18.52
N HIS A 99 -1.37 -0.58 19.42
CA HIS A 99 -1.12 -1.38 20.63
C HIS A 99 -0.57 -2.79 20.38
N ASP A 100 -0.90 -3.36 19.22
CA ASP A 100 -0.51 -4.69 18.75
C ASP A 100 0.82 -4.69 17.95
N GLY A 101 1.45 -3.52 17.77
CA GLY A 101 2.65 -3.39 16.93
C GLY A 101 2.35 -3.10 15.46
N THR A 102 1.10 -2.85 15.09
CA THR A 102 0.72 -2.60 13.70
C THR A 102 1.04 -1.16 13.28
N PRO A 103 1.69 -0.91 12.13
CA PRO A 103 1.85 0.45 11.61
C PRO A 103 0.50 1.17 11.48
N ASN A 104 0.44 2.44 11.87
CA ASN A 104 -0.70 3.30 11.57
C ASN A 104 -0.29 4.49 10.72
N GLU A 105 -1.26 5.04 9.98
CA GLU A 105 -1.16 6.33 9.31
C GLU A 105 -2.50 7.02 9.54
N LEU A 106 -2.73 7.54 10.75
CA LEU A 106 -4.00 8.17 11.08
C LEU A 106 -4.04 9.57 10.45
N HIS A 107 -4.92 9.76 9.48
CA HIS A 107 -5.27 11.07 8.96
C HIS A 107 -6.40 11.65 9.78
N VAL A 108 -6.22 12.87 10.26
CA VAL A 108 -7.24 13.60 11.03
C VAL A 108 -7.55 14.91 10.33
N ILE A 109 -8.83 15.11 10.00
CA ILE A 109 -9.34 16.33 9.38
C ILE A 109 -9.96 17.20 10.46
N THR A 110 -9.34 18.36 10.67
CA THR A 110 -9.76 19.35 11.67
C THR A 110 -10.30 20.58 10.95
N ASP A 111 -11.53 20.97 11.27
CA ASP A 111 -12.13 22.22 10.79
C ASP A 111 -11.23 23.41 11.12
N ALA A 112 -10.84 24.18 10.10
CA ALA A 112 -9.86 25.26 10.25
C ALA A 112 -10.43 26.54 10.88
N ALA A 113 -11.75 26.65 11.02
CA ALA A 113 -12.42 27.77 11.69
C ALA A 113 -12.73 27.43 13.16
N THR A 114 -13.23 26.21 13.40
CA THR A 114 -13.77 25.83 14.72
C THR A 114 -12.87 24.89 15.52
N GLY A 115 -11.90 24.23 14.88
CA GLY A 115 -11.08 23.20 15.51
C GLY A 115 -11.81 21.88 15.76
N LYS A 116 -13.04 21.72 15.26
CA LYS A 116 -13.79 20.47 15.38
C LYS A 116 -13.19 19.39 14.48
N LYS A 117 -13.03 18.17 14.99
CA LYS A 117 -12.69 17.01 14.14
C LYS A 117 -13.86 16.73 13.19
N LEU A 118 -13.63 16.91 11.90
CA LEU A 118 -14.61 16.66 10.84
C LEU A 118 -14.62 15.18 10.45
N PHE A 119 -13.43 14.57 10.40
CA PHE A 119 -13.26 13.19 9.98
C PHE A 119 -11.91 12.65 10.45
N GLN A 120 -11.77 11.33 10.52
CA GLN A 120 -10.48 10.67 10.60
C GLN A 120 -10.56 9.35 9.83
N TRP A 121 -9.45 8.90 9.26
CA TRP A 121 -9.34 7.56 8.70
C TRP A 121 -7.93 7.01 8.92
N GLN A 122 -7.81 5.68 8.94
CA GLN A 122 -6.52 5.02 8.87
C GLN A 122 -6.10 4.91 7.41
N GLY A 123 -4.98 5.53 7.05
CA GLY A 123 -4.34 5.42 5.74
C GLY A 123 -3.64 4.07 5.54
N ILE A 124 -3.48 3.29 6.63
CA ILE A 124 -3.11 1.87 6.61
C ILE A 124 -4.37 1.09 7.03
N GLU A 125 -5.07 0.53 6.05
CA GLU A 125 -6.12 -0.46 6.31
C GLU A 125 -5.46 -1.84 6.42
N ASN A 126 -5.86 -2.59 7.44
CA ASN A 126 -5.20 -3.83 7.84
C ASN A 126 -6.12 -5.00 7.49
N GLY A 127 -5.98 -5.50 6.27
CA GLY A 127 -6.67 -6.70 5.84
C GLY A 127 -6.23 -7.92 6.64
N THR A 128 -7.12 -8.90 6.77
CA THR A 128 -6.80 -10.19 7.39
C THR A 128 -6.34 -11.16 6.30
N GLY A 129 -5.10 -11.64 6.37
CA GLY A 129 -4.58 -12.67 5.48
C GLY A 129 -4.65 -14.05 6.14
N ASN A 130 -5.38 -15.00 5.56
CA ASN A 130 -5.32 -16.41 5.95
C ASN A 130 -4.35 -17.13 5.00
N THR A 131 -3.09 -17.17 5.43
CA THR A 131 -1.95 -17.62 4.63
C THR A 131 -1.73 -19.13 4.74
N GLN A 132 -1.04 -19.73 3.78
CA GLN A 132 -0.71 -21.16 3.84
C GLN A 132 0.40 -21.44 4.85
N TYR A 133 1.39 -20.55 4.95
CA TYR A 133 2.63 -20.82 5.69
C TYR A 133 2.72 -20.12 7.04
N SER A 134 1.97 -19.04 7.25
CA SER A 134 2.09 -18.17 8.43
C SER A 134 0.82 -18.10 9.28
N GLY A 135 -0.19 -18.91 8.95
CA GLY A 135 -1.50 -18.86 9.59
C GLY A 135 -2.24 -17.56 9.27
N GLN A 136 -2.98 -17.03 10.25
CA GLN A 136 -3.65 -15.75 10.11
C GLN A 136 -2.71 -14.60 10.44
N VAL A 137 -2.60 -13.63 9.54
CA VAL A 137 -1.71 -12.46 9.66
C VAL A 137 -2.44 -11.18 9.29
N THR A 138 -1.84 -10.05 9.65
CA THR A 138 -2.28 -8.73 9.20
C THR A 138 -1.54 -8.35 7.91
N LEU A 139 -2.28 -7.83 6.93
CA LEU A 139 -1.77 -7.37 5.64
C LEU A 139 -2.00 -5.87 5.47
N GLY A 140 -1.05 -5.17 4.86
CA GLY A 140 -1.29 -3.80 4.39
C GLY A 140 -2.23 -3.84 3.18
N THR A 141 -3.36 -3.17 3.27
CA THR A 141 -4.34 -3.11 2.18
C THR A 141 -4.78 -1.67 1.94
N ALA A 142 -5.43 -1.45 0.81
CA ALA A 142 -5.96 -0.13 0.47
C ALA A 142 -7.39 -0.22 -0.06
N GLN A 143 -8.27 0.62 0.50
CA GLN A 143 -9.60 0.84 -0.04
C GLN A 143 -9.56 1.38 -1.47
N SER A 144 -10.39 0.80 -2.32
CA SER A 144 -10.65 1.22 -3.68
C SER A 144 -12.15 1.15 -3.97
N GLY A 145 -12.86 2.26 -3.70
CA GLY A 145 -14.31 2.33 -3.82
C GLY A 145 -15.00 1.54 -2.71
N SER A 146 -15.83 0.56 -3.06
CA SER A 146 -16.46 -0.37 -2.12
C SER A 146 -15.64 -1.63 -1.85
N ASN A 147 -14.47 -1.75 -2.48
CA ASN A 147 -13.59 -2.91 -2.37
C ASN A 147 -12.27 -2.51 -1.71
N TYR A 148 -11.46 -3.52 -1.42
CA TYR A 148 -10.09 -3.43 -0.96
C TYR A 148 -9.16 -4.01 -2.02
N THR A 149 -7.88 -3.68 -1.94
CA THR A 149 -6.82 -4.24 -2.78
C THR A 149 -5.62 -4.65 -1.94
N LEU A 150 -4.89 -5.67 -2.37
CA LEU A 150 -3.57 -6.01 -1.82
C LEU A 150 -2.53 -4.98 -2.28
N THR A 151 -2.64 -3.77 -1.73
CA THR A 151 -1.73 -2.64 -1.89
C THR A 151 -1.27 -2.18 -0.51
N ASP A 152 0.00 -2.35 -0.19
CA ASP A 152 0.61 -1.87 1.05
C ASP A 152 1.15 -0.45 0.85
N THR A 153 0.35 0.53 1.26
CA THR A 153 0.71 1.96 1.22
C THR A 153 1.82 2.33 2.21
N GLY A 154 1.98 1.57 3.29
CA GLY A 154 2.99 1.79 4.33
C GLY A 154 4.39 1.35 3.93
N ARG A 155 4.52 0.46 2.92
CA ARG A 155 5.79 -0.12 2.46
C ARG A 155 6.05 0.15 0.98
N GLY A 156 6.02 1.44 0.63
CA GLY A 156 6.40 1.90 -0.70
C GLY A 156 5.39 1.61 -1.81
N ASN A 157 4.11 1.41 -1.46
CA ASN A 157 3.02 1.02 -2.36
C ASN A 157 3.24 -0.35 -3.02
N HIS A 158 3.75 -1.34 -2.25
CA HIS A 158 3.88 -2.72 -2.73
C HIS A 158 2.51 -3.27 -3.13
N LYS A 159 2.45 -4.01 -4.24
CA LYS A 159 1.21 -4.58 -4.77
C LYS A 159 1.36 -6.06 -5.05
N THR A 160 0.30 -6.83 -4.86
CA THR A 160 0.29 -8.26 -5.22
C THR A 160 -0.72 -8.57 -6.31
N TYR A 161 -0.25 -9.23 -7.37
CA TYR A 161 -1.02 -9.53 -8.57
C TYR A 161 -1.19 -11.04 -8.78
N ASN A 162 -2.34 -11.41 -9.32
CA ASN A 162 -2.66 -12.74 -9.82
C ASN A 162 -2.37 -12.81 -11.32
N LEU A 163 -1.43 -13.65 -11.74
CA LEU A 163 -1.15 -13.90 -13.16
C LEU A 163 -2.13 -14.89 -13.81
N ASN A 164 -2.94 -15.59 -13.01
CA ASN A 164 -3.94 -16.54 -13.47
C ASN A 164 -3.39 -17.55 -14.49
N ARG A 165 -2.23 -18.15 -14.14
CA ARG A 165 -1.49 -19.10 -15.00
C ARG A 165 -0.83 -18.50 -16.23
N GLY A 166 -0.88 -17.18 -16.41
CA GLY A 166 -0.10 -16.46 -17.40
C GLY A 166 1.40 -16.49 -17.09
N THR A 167 2.22 -16.26 -18.12
CA THR A 167 3.69 -16.23 -18.01
C THR A 167 4.29 -14.87 -18.39
N SER A 168 3.46 -13.85 -18.60
CA SER A 168 3.86 -12.51 -18.99
C SER A 168 2.91 -11.44 -18.44
N GLY A 169 3.34 -10.18 -18.50
CA GLY A 169 2.60 -9.04 -17.96
C GLY A 169 2.67 -8.94 -16.43
N THR A 170 1.95 -7.95 -15.91
CA THR A 170 1.86 -7.69 -14.46
C THR A 170 0.82 -8.62 -13.80
N GLY A 171 -0.26 -8.95 -14.51
CA GLY A 171 -1.41 -9.68 -13.97
C GLY A 171 -2.50 -8.74 -13.44
N THR A 172 -3.47 -9.32 -12.73
CA THR A 172 -4.60 -8.61 -12.15
C THR A 172 -4.35 -8.36 -10.67
N LEU A 173 -4.47 -7.11 -10.21
CA LEU A 173 -4.34 -6.77 -8.79
C LEU A 173 -5.43 -7.50 -8.00
N PHE A 174 -5.06 -8.15 -6.89
CA PHE A 174 -6.06 -8.75 -6.01
C PHE A 174 -7.00 -7.67 -5.47
N THR A 175 -8.30 -7.90 -5.60
CA THR A 175 -9.36 -7.01 -5.12
C THR A 175 -10.51 -7.83 -4.54
N GLY A 176 -11.06 -7.40 -3.41
CA GLY A 176 -12.13 -8.11 -2.68
C GLY A 176 -13.02 -7.15 -1.89
N PRO A 177 -14.23 -7.54 -1.46
CA PRO A 177 -15.18 -6.64 -0.82
C PRO A 177 -15.06 -6.56 0.72
N ASP A 178 -14.34 -7.46 1.37
CA ASP A 178 -14.40 -7.71 2.82
C ASP A 178 -13.06 -7.51 3.56
N ASP A 179 -11.99 -7.24 2.82
CA ASP A 179 -10.61 -7.11 3.33
C ASP A 179 -10.09 -8.37 4.04
N VAL A 180 -10.65 -9.53 3.69
CA VAL A 180 -10.19 -10.84 4.15
C VAL A 180 -9.66 -11.62 2.96
N TRP A 181 -8.39 -12.00 3.02
CA TRP A 181 -7.65 -12.57 1.90
C TRP A 181 -7.29 -14.02 2.17
N GLY A 182 -7.78 -14.92 1.35
CA GLY A 182 -7.43 -16.34 1.40
C GLY A 182 -8.11 -17.10 2.53
N ASN A 183 -7.84 -18.40 2.58
CA ASN A 183 -8.39 -19.33 3.58
C ASN A 183 -7.37 -20.37 4.08
N GLY A 184 -6.09 -20.13 3.85
CA GLY A 184 -4.99 -21.02 4.22
C GLY A 184 -4.82 -22.26 3.33
N GLN A 185 -5.66 -22.44 2.30
CA GLN A 185 -5.55 -23.55 1.36
C GLN A 185 -4.98 -23.09 0.01
N ALA A 186 -4.07 -23.88 -0.57
CA ALA A 186 -3.45 -23.62 -1.87
C ALA A 186 -4.46 -23.50 -3.03
N SER A 187 -5.64 -24.13 -2.89
CA SER A 187 -6.71 -24.06 -3.88
C SER A 187 -7.41 -22.70 -3.94
N ASN A 188 -7.28 -21.87 -2.90
CA ASN A 188 -7.74 -20.49 -2.91
C ASN A 188 -6.60 -19.59 -3.40
N LEU A 189 -6.85 -18.83 -4.48
CA LEU A 189 -5.84 -18.00 -5.13
C LEU A 189 -5.34 -16.85 -4.23
N GLU A 190 -6.21 -16.31 -3.38
CA GLU A 190 -5.82 -15.25 -2.45
C GLU A 190 -4.89 -15.75 -1.37
N THR A 191 -4.88 -17.05 -1.03
CA THR A 191 -3.95 -17.61 -0.05
C THR A 191 -2.50 -17.35 -0.47
N ALA A 192 -2.13 -17.68 -1.71
CA ALA A 192 -0.79 -17.42 -2.24
C ALA A 192 -0.51 -15.91 -2.34
N GLY A 193 -1.53 -15.12 -2.70
CA GLY A 193 -1.46 -13.66 -2.70
C GLY A 193 -1.14 -13.09 -1.33
N ALA A 194 -1.82 -13.58 -0.28
CA ALA A 194 -1.62 -13.19 1.11
C ALA A 194 -0.23 -13.59 1.62
N ASP A 195 0.23 -14.82 1.33
CA ASP A 195 1.58 -15.29 1.65
C ASP A 195 2.65 -14.37 1.04
N ALA A 196 2.58 -14.13 -0.28
CA ALA A 196 3.57 -13.29 -0.98
C ALA A 196 3.54 -11.83 -0.51
N HIS A 197 2.35 -11.28 -0.24
CA HIS A 197 2.19 -9.91 0.25
C HIS A 197 2.77 -9.75 1.67
N TYR A 198 2.51 -10.72 2.55
CA TYR A 198 3.06 -10.76 3.90
C TYR A 198 4.58 -10.93 3.91
N GLY A 199 5.11 -11.85 3.11
CA GLY A 199 6.55 -12.07 2.99
C GLY A 199 7.31 -10.82 2.52
N ALA A 200 6.77 -10.10 1.54
CA ALA A 200 7.33 -8.82 1.08
C ALA A 200 7.30 -7.75 2.18
N ALA A 201 6.22 -7.68 2.96
CA ALA A 201 6.10 -6.73 4.06
C ALA A 201 7.11 -6.99 5.18
N LEU A 202 7.27 -8.25 5.59
CA LEU A 202 8.26 -8.64 6.60
C LEU A 202 9.69 -8.36 6.12
N THR A 203 9.99 -8.67 4.86
CA THR A 203 11.33 -8.46 4.31
C THR A 203 11.68 -6.97 4.23
N TRP A 204 10.71 -6.15 3.81
CA TRP A 204 10.86 -4.69 3.85
C TRP A 204 11.16 -4.19 5.27
N ASP A 205 10.40 -4.63 6.26
CA ASP A 205 10.57 -4.21 7.65
C ASP A 205 11.92 -4.67 8.23
N TYR A 206 12.36 -5.88 7.89
CA TYR A 206 13.68 -6.38 8.24
C TYR A 206 14.78 -5.44 7.71
N TYR A 207 14.79 -5.15 6.40
CA TYR A 207 15.79 -4.27 5.81
C TYR A 207 15.75 -2.85 6.38
N LYS A 208 14.56 -2.33 6.65
CA LYS A 208 14.40 -1.00 7.23
C LYS A 208 14.89 -0.96 8.69
N ASN A 209 14.50 -1.91 9.51
CA ASN A 209 14.74 -1.86 10.95
C ASN A 209 16.13 -2.33 11.34
N VAL A 210 16.68 -3.33 10.63
CA VAL A 210 18.00 -3.91 10.93
C VAL A 210 19.10 -3.17 10.18
N HIS A 211 18.85 -2.81 8.91
CA HIS A 211 19.88 -2.26 8.02
C HIS A 211 19.66 -0.78 7.66
N GLY A 212 18.60 -0.14 8.16
CA GLY A 212 18.27 1.25 7.85
C GLY A 212 17.87 1.49 6.39
N ARG A 213 17.57 0.42 5.63
CA ARG A 213 17.30 0.49 4.18
C ARG A 213 15.80 0.56 3.89
N SER A 214 15.34 1.66 3.31
CA SER A 214 13.94 1.85 2.92
C SER A 214 13.68 1.32 1.50
N GLY A 215 13.25 0.07 1.39
CA GLY A 215 12.98 -0.59 0.11
C GLY A 215 14.22 -1.11 -0.63
N ILE A 216 14.01 -1.81 -1.74
CA ILE A 216 15.08 -2.53 -2.45
C ILE A 216 16.22 -1.60 -2.86
N ARG A 217 15.94 -0.38 -3.32
CA ARG A 217 16.96 0.61 -3.70
C ARG A 217 17.33 1.59 -2.59
N GLY A 218 16.68 1.53 -1.42
CA GLY A 218 16.82 2.54 -0.38
C GLY A 218 16.11 3.86 -0.67
N ASP A 219 15.30 3.92 -1.73
CA ASP A 219 14.58 5.12 -2.21
C ASP A 219 13.13 5.22 -1.70
N GLY A 220 12.70 4.27 -0.86
CA GLY A 220 11.33 4.20 -0.35
C GLY A 220 10.29 3.71 -1.37
N VAL A 221 10.70 3.20 -2.53
CA VAL A 221 9.80 2.63 -3.54
C VAL A 221 9.69 1.11 -3.38
N GLY A 222 8.44 0.61 -3.35
CA GLY A 222 8.13 -0.80 -3.30
C GLY A 222 8.27 -1.49 -4.65
N ALA A 223 8.77 -2.73 -4.65
CA ALA A 223 8.54 -3.67 -5.75
C ALA A 223 7.09 -4.16 -5.73
N TYR A 224 6.74 -5.06 -6.64
CA TYR A 224 5.47 -5.78 -6.58
C TYR A 224 5.67 -7.29 -6.67
N SER A 225 4.70 -8.04 -6.20
CA SER A 225 4.66 -9.50 -6.24
C SER A 225 3.67 -10.00 -7.28
N ARG A 226 4.01 -11.09 -7.97
CA ARG A 226 3.11 -11.81 -8.87
C ARG A 226 3.03 -13.27 -8.45
N VAL A 227 1.82 -13.78 -8.22
CA VAL A 227 1.59 -15.20 -7.90
C VAL A 227 0.85 -15.89 -9.04
N HIS A 228 0.81 -17.23 -9.00
CA HIS A 228 0.20 -18.07 -10.02
C HIS A 228 0.86 -17.92 -11.40
N TYR A 229 2.18 -17.74 -11.42
CA TYR A 229 2.97 -17.71 -12.65
C TYR A 229 3.00 -19.09 -13.29
N GLY A 230 2.58 -19.16 -14.56
CA GLY A 230 2.56 -20.40 -15.32
C GLY A 230 1.68 -21.49 -14.70
N ASN A 231 1.88 -22.72 -15.16
CA ASN A 231 1.15 -23.90 -14.72
C ASN A 231 2.15 -25.02 -14.38
N ASN A 232 2.01 -25.63 -13.21
CA ASN A 232 2.95 -26.60 -12.68
C ASN A 232 4.39 -26.05 -12.62
N TYR A 233 4.52 -24.74 -12.39
CA TYR A 233 5.81 -24.05 -12.39
C TYR A 233 6.45 -24.18 -11.01
N VAL A 234 7.57 -24.91 -10.95
CA VAL A 234 8.29 -25.22 -9.71
C VAL A 234 9.47 -24.28 -9.52
N ASN A 235 9.19 -22.98 -9.55
CA ASN A 235 10.20 -21.97 -9.23
C ASN A 235 9.57 -20.64 -8.76
N ALA A 236 10.39 -19.82 -8.11
CA ALA A 236 10.18 -18.41 -7.89
C ALA A 236 11.37 -17.63 -8.47
N PHE A 237 11.21 -16.33 -8.73
CA PHE A 237 12.30 -15.49 -9.21
C PHE A 237 12.05 -13.99 -9.01
N TRP A 238 13.13 -13.26 -8.77
CA TRP A 238 13.25 -11.82 -9.00
C TRP A 238 13.47 -11.48 -10.47
N SER A 239 12.97 -10.31 -10.91
CA SER A 239 13.32 -9.76 -12.21
C SER A 239 13.49 -8.24 -12.17
N ASP A 240 14.69 -7.77 -12.53
CA ASP A 240 15.00 -6.34 -12.65
C ASP A 240 14.18 -5.64 -13.73
N ALA A 241 13.82 -6.36 -14.81
CA ALA A 241 13.08 -5.80 -15.95
C ALA A 241 11.69 -5.28 -15.56
N CYS A 242 11.06 -5.92 -14.59
CA CYS A 242 9.77 -5.51 -14.03
C CYS A 242 9.88 -4.91 -12.63
N PHE A 243 11.04 -5.02 -11.99
CA PHE A 243 11.26 -4.71 -10.58
C PHE A 243 10.27 -5.47 -9.67
N CYS A 244 10.20 -6.79 -9.83
CA CYS A 244 9.15 -7.60 -9.22
C CYS A 244 9.59 -9.03 -8.86
N MET A 245 9.01 -9.57 -7.79
CA MET A 245 9.10 -10.99 -7.41
C MET A 245 7.96 -11.78 -8.04
N THR A 246 8.23 -13.01 -8.45
CA THR A 246 7.28 -13.86 -9.19
C THR A 246 7.32 -15.28 -8.68
N TYR A 247 6.14 -15.83 -8.39
CA TYR A 247 6.01 -17.12 -7.71
C TYR A 247 5.14 -18.08 -8.55
N GLY A 248 5.66 -19.28 -8.78
CA GLY A 248 4.90 -20.41 -9.28
C GLY A 248 4.13 -21.14 -8.18
N ASP A 249 3.25 -22.04 -8.61
CA ASP A 249 2.40 -22.81 -7.71
C ASP A 249 2.94 -24.20 -7.34
N GLY A 250 4.17 -24.50 -7.78
CA GLY A 250 4.82 -25.77 -7.52
C GLY A 250 4.22 -26.92 -8.31
N SER A 251 4.65 -28.13 -7.96
CA SER A 251 4.20 -29.33 -8.65
C SER A 251 2.69 -29.56 -8.43
N GLY A 252 1.96 -29.86 -9.50
CA GLY A 252 0.51 -29.98 -9.51
C GLY A 252 -0.26 -28.69 -9.21
N ASN A 253 0.42 -27.53 -9.13
CA ASN A 253 -0.10 -26.29 -8.54
C ASN A 253 -0.58 -26.46 -7.08
N ALA A 254 -0.01 -27.42 -6.35
CA ALA A 254 -0.51 -27.80 -5.02
C ALA A 254 0.19 -27.04 -3.88
N LYS A 255 1.33 -26.40 -4.14
CA LYS A 255 2.16 -25.79 -3.11
C LYS A 255 2.86 -24.54 -3.67
N PRO A 256 2.18 -23.38 -3.66
CA PRO A 256 2.79 -22.11 -4.04
C PRO A 256 4.09 -21.83 -3.32
N LEU A 257 5.10 -21.37 -4.07
CA LEU A 257 6.42 -21.06 -3.56
C LEU A 257 6.42 -19.65 -2.97
N THR A 258 5.60 -19.43 -1.95
CA THR A 258 5.34 -18.11 -1.35
C THR A 258 5.65 -18.05 0.14
N SER A 259 6.38 -19.01 0.68
CA SER A 259 6.84 -18.97 2.08
C SER A 259 7.71 -17.74 2.33
N ILE A 260 7.80 -17.31 3.60
CA ILE A 260 8.50 -16.07 3.97
C ILE A 260 9.96 -16.09 3.55
N ASP A 261 10.64 -17.22 3.70
CA ASP A 261 12.03 -17.41 3.27
C ASP A 261 12.19 -17.26 1.76
N VAL A 262 11.31 -17.85 0.95
CA VAL A 262 11.33 -17.68 -0.51
C VAL A 262 11.03 -16.22 -0.88
N ALA A 263 10.04 -15.58 -0.26
CA ALA A 263 9.74 -14.18 -0.53
C ALA A 263 10.91 -13.25 -0.16
N ALA A 264 11.59 -13.53 0.96
CA ALA A 264 12.78 -12.81 1.39
C ALA A 264 13.94 -13.03 0.40
N HIS A 265 14.22 -14.28 0.03
CA HIS A 265 15.23 -14.67 -0.94
C HIS A 265 15.05 -13.91 -2.27
N GLU A 266 13.83 -13.91 -2.84
CA GLU A 266 13.56 -13.19 -4.09
C GLU A 266 13.72 -11.68 -3.94
N MET A 267 13.30 -11.10 -2.82
CA MET A 267 13.46 -9.66 -2.61
C MET A 267 14.94 -9.30 -2.39
N THR A 268 15.72 -10.17 -1.76
CA THR A 268 17.17 -10.02 -1.55
C THR A 268 17.95 -10.05 -2.86
N HIS A 269 17.54 -10.81 -3.87
CA HIS A 269 18.11 -10.68 -5.21
C HIS A 269 17.99 -9.26 -5.75
N GLY A 270 16.85 -8.60 -5.53
CA GLY A 270 16.66 -7.19 -5.88
C GLY A 270 17.60 -6.27 -5.12
N VAL A 271 17.84 -6.51 -3.82
CA VAL A 271 18.79 -5.74 -3.02
C VAL A 271 20.23 -5.94 -3.54
N THR A 272 20.62 -7.17 -3.85
CA THR A 272 21.93 -7.50 -4.44
C THR A 272 22.12 -6.81 -5.79
N ALA A 273 21.09 -6.83 -6.65
CA ALA A 273 21.10 -6.12 -7.93
C ALA A 273 21.26 -4.59 -7.73
N ALA A 274 20.59 -4.02 -6.74
CA ALA A 274 20.63 -2.59 -6.44
C ALA A 274 21.92 -2.10 -5.76
N THR A 275 22.76 -2.99 -5.21
CA THR A 275 23.92 -2.61 -4.38
C THR A 275 25.26 -3.10 -4.92
N GLY A 276 25.31 -4.31 -5.48
CA GLY A 276 26.56 -4.95 -5.90
C GLY A 276 26.57 -5.42 -7.36
N ASN A 277 25.41 -5.43 -8.04
CA ASN A 277 25.23 -5.93 -9.42
C ASN A 277 26.05 -7.19 -9.72
N MET A 278 25.98 -8.18 -8.82
CA MET A 278 26.69 -9.44 -8.99
C MET A 278 26.12 -10.18 -10.19
N THR A 279 26.94 -10.35 -11.23
CA THR A 279 26.52 -11.07 -12.43
C THR A 279 26.17 -12.51 -12.05
N TYR A 280 25.02 -12.98 -12.48
CA TYR A 280 24.48 -14.29 -12.14
C TYR A 280 25.18 -15.41 -12.96
N SER A 281 26.48 -15.59 -12.71
CA SER A 281 27.33 -16.54 -13.42
C SER A 281 28.56 -16.89 -12.55
N GLY A 282 29.02 -18.14 -12.63
CA GLY A 282 30.20 -18.61 -11.89
C GLY A 282 30.12 -18.32 -10.39
N GLU A 283 31.23 -17.87 -9.81
CA GLU A 283 31.33 -17.57 -8.37
C GLU A 283 30.44 -16.40 -7.95
N SER A 284 30.29 -15.36 -8.77
CA SER A 284 29.42 -14.23 -8.45
C SER A 284 27.94 -14.61 -8.44
N GLY A 285 27.55 -15.59 -9.26
CA GLY A 285 26.21 -16.20 -9.18
C GLY A 285 26.01 -16.97 -7.87
N GLY A 286 26.98 -17.82 -7.49
CA GLY A 286 26.92 -18.54 -6.22
C GLY A 286 26.88 -17.63 -5.00
N LEU A 287 27.60 -16.51 -5.02
CA LEU A 287 27.53 -15.48 -3.97
C LEU A 287 26.18 -14.75 -3.94
N ASN A 288 25.57 -14.51 -5.10
CA ASN A 288 24.24 -13.91 -5.20
C ASN A 288 23.19 -14.81 -4.54
N GLU A 289 23.17 -16.10 -4.88
CA GLU A 289 22.31 -17.11 -4.26
C GLU A 289 22.53 -17.22 -2.75
N ALA A 290 23.79 -17.39 -2.33
CA ALA A 290 24.12 -17.53 -0.91
C ALA A 290 23.72 -16.29 -0.11
N THR A 291 23.83 -15.09 -0.71
CA THR A 291 23.36 -13.86 -0.06
C THR A 291 21.85 -13.90 0.14
N SER A 292 21.08 -14.30 -0.89
CA SER A 292 19.62 -14.45 -0.78
C SER A 292 19.18 -15.52 0.20
N ASP A 293 19.96 -16.59 0.42
CA ASP A 293 19.68 -17.59 1.45
C ASP A 293 19.99 -17.13 2.89
N ILE A 294 20.94 -16.20 3.06
CA ILE A 294 21.36 -15.70 4.38
C ILE A 294 20.35 -14.71 4.97
N PHE A 295 19.74 -13.88 4.12
CA PHE A 295 18.88 -12.76 4.50
C PHE A 295 17.39 -13.13 4.44
#